data_AF-A0A8C2UYL7-F1
#
_entry.id   AF-A0A8C2UYL7-F1
#
_cell.length_a   1.000
_cell.length_b   1.000
_cell.length_c   1.000
_cell.angle_alpha   90.00
_cell.angle_beta   90.00
_cell.angle_gamma   90.00
#
_symmetry.space_group_name_H-M   'P 1'
#
loop_
_entity.id
_entity.type
_entity.pdbx_description
1 polymer ?
#
loop_
_entity_poly.entity_id
_entity_poly.type
_entity_poly.pdbx_seq_one_letter_code
_entity_poly.pdbx_strand_id
1 'polypeptide(L)'
;MTLRVAGLGLDKMKLDGPQSFLDTEEVEEVEDQQLLEPEAWKTYMERRNTLREFLTSDLSPHLLKRHHARMQLLKKCSYYIEILPKHLALGDQNSLVLPNTMLQLIDPWKFQRMKKVGTAQTKIQLLLLGDLLEQLDRGRLELDSLLESPDPRPFLAGWGLVEQRLADLSAIMDNFLAMMVPGRLHIKHRLVSDIGPTKIPHIRLMLSTKMPVMFDRKESVAHWDWVSLHWFVTVQPAAPEQFELRFKLLEPRTQQECMQCGVIPVAACTFEVHNLLPNRTYKFTVKRAESYTLVYEPWRDSLTLQTTPGPPEGLTPNRLGKPSPPLIAPSER
;
A
#
# COMPACT_ATOMS: atom_id res chain seq x y z
N MET A 1 -39.12 -36.94 -16.34
CA MET A 1 -40.13 -38.02 -16.30
C MET A 1 -39.77 -38.91 -15.12
N THR A 2 -40.46 -38.77 -13.97
CA THR A 2 -41.56 -39.66 -13.49
C THR A 2 -41.09 -41.13 -13.41
N LEU A 3 -41.19 -41.87 -12.30
CA LEU A 3 -42.32 -42.00 -11.37
C LEU A 3 -41.90 -42.71 -10.06
N ARG A 4 -42.62 -42.38 -8.98
CA ARG A 4 -42.75 -43.09 -7.68
C ARG A 4 -43.35 -44.50 -7.82
N VAL A 5 -43.26 -45.29 -6.73
CA VAL A 5 -44.34 -46.00 -5.97
C VAL A 5 -43.67 -47.11 -5.13
N ALA A 6 -43.58 -47.01 -3.79
CA ALA A 6 -44.52 -47.35 -2.71
C ALA A 6 -44.80 -48.86 -2.53
N GLY A 7 -44.72 -49.36 -1.28
CA GLY A 7 -45.17 -50.71 -0.92
C GLY A 7 -44.83 -51.13 0.51
N LEU A 8 -45.79 -50.94 1.41
CA LEU A 8 -45.86 -51.46 2.79
C LEU A 8 -46.00 -52.99 2.83
N GLY A 9 -45.53 -53.60 3.92
CA GLY A 9 -45.76 -55.02 4.22
C GLY A 9 -45.44 -55.38 5.66
N LEU A 10 -46.33 -55.02 6.59
CA LEU A 10 -46.50 -55.71 7.87
C LEU A 10 -47.21 -57.03 7.61
N ASP A 11 -46.73 -58.13 8.18
CA ASP A 11 -47.49 -59.06 9.05
C ASP A 11 -46.74 -60.40 9.22
N LYS A 12 -46.46 -60.80 10.47
CA LYS A 12 -46.95 -62.06 11.06
C LYS A 12 -46.34 -62.36 12.44
N MET A 13 -47.27 -62.71 13.32
CA MET A 13 -47.19 -63.01 14.75
C MET A 13 -46.54 -64.34 15.14
N LYS A 14 -46.10 -64.40 16.43
CA LYS A 14 -46.24 -65.49 17.44
C LYS A 14 -45.27 -66.70 17.33
N LEU A 15 -44.66 -67.28 18.38
CA LEU A 15 -44.97 -67.47 19.83
C LEU A 15 -43.70 -67.75 20.68
N ASP A 16 -43.75 -67.41 21.98
CA ASP A 16 -43.19 -68.01 23.22
C ASP A 16 -41.85 -68.76 23.20
N GLY A 17 -40.85 -68.58 24.07
CA GLY A 17 -40.62 -68.00 25.41
C GLY A 17 -39.34 -68.68 26.00
N PRO A 18 -38.84 -68.46 27.24
CA PRO A 18 -39.17 -67.49 28.28
C PRO A 18 -37.99 -66.55 28.68
N GLN A 19 -38.31 -65.51 29.47
CA GLN A 19 -37.38 -64.55 30.08
C GLN A 19 -36.67 -65.08 31.34
N SER A 20 -35.58 -64.36 31.68
CA SER A 20 -35.06 -64.03 33.02
C SER A 20 -34.10 -65.05 33.65
N PHE A 21 -32.99 -64.69 34.31
CA PHE A 21 -32.61 -63.45 35.02
C PHE A 21 -31.09 -63.21 34.94
N LEU A 22 -30.71 -61.93 34.90
CA LEU A 22 -29.55 -61.25 35.50
C LEU A 22 -28.13 -61.75 35.19
N ASP A 23 -27.37 -60.90 34.51
CA ASP A 23 -26.11 -60.28 34.99
C ASP A 23 -25.89 -59.03 34.12
N THR A 24 -26.09 -57.83 34.67
CA THR A 24 -25.00 -56.95 35.13
C THR A 24 -23.75 -57.09 34.28
N GLU A 25 -23.67 -56.31 33.21
CA GLU A 25 -22.44 -55.63 32.86
C GLU A 25 -22.83 -54.35 32.15
N GLU A 26 -22.68 -53.27 32.91
CA GLU A 26 -22.62 -51.90 32.44
C GLU A 26 -21.67 -51.88 31.25
N VAL A 27 -22.22 -51.69 30.05
CA VAL A 27 -21.45 -51.16 28.95
C VAL A 27 -21.19 -49.71 29.35
N GLU A 28 -20.05 -49.50 30.02
CA GLU A 28 -19.36 -48.21 30.11
C GLU A 28 -19.08 -47.72 28.69
N GLU A 29 -20.10 -47.17 28.06
CA GLU A 29 -19.94 -46.22 26.99
C GLU A 29 -20.00 -44.83 27.62
N VAL A 30 -18.86 -44.14 27.52
CA VAL A 30 -18.71 -42.68 27.60
C VAL A 30 -18.74 -42.09 29.01
N GLU A 31 -17.57 -41.89 29.62
CA GLU A 31 -17.24 -40.67 30.40
C GLU A 31 -15.78 -40.70 30.86
N ASP A 32 -14.85 -40.37 29.96
CA ASP A 32 -13.48 -39.98 30.36
C ASP A 32 -13.02 -38.73 29.59
N GLN A 33 -13.98 -37.89 29.20
CA GLN A 33 -13.73 -36.45 29.09
C GLN A 33 -13.96 -35.89 30.48
N GLN A 34 -12.89 -35.56 31.19
CA GLN A 34 -12.94 -34.85 32.47
C GLN A 34 -13.78 -33.58 32.30
N LEU A 35 -15.06 -33.67 32.65
CA LEU A 35 -16.04 -32.59 32.54
C LEU A 35 -15.59 -31.50 33.53
N LEU A 36 -15.31 -30.31 33.00
CA LEU A 36 -15.20 -29.14 33.87
C LEU A 36 -16.51 -28.93 34.60
N GLU A 37 -16.42 -28.43 35.83
CA GLU A 37 -17.56 -27.91 36.58
C GLU A 37 -18.39 -26.97 35.69
N PRO A 38 -19.73 -27.02 35.73
CA PRO A 38 -20.61 -26.25 34.85
C PRO A 38 -20.29 -24.75 34.80
N GLU A 39 -19.92 -24.15 35.94
CA GLU A 39 -19.52 -22.74 36.05
C GLU A 39 -18.19 -22.46 35.35
N ALA A 40 -17.23 -23.38 35.47
CA ALA A 40 -15.93 -23.27 34.82
C ALA A 40 -16.05 -23.45 33.31
N TRP A 41 -16.94 -24.34 32.85
CA TRP A 41 -17.29 -24.48 31.44
C TRP A 41 -17.95 -23.23 30.87
N LYS A 42 -18.90 -22.62 31.60
CA LYS A 42 -19.51 -21.34 31.21
C LYS A 42 -18.47 -20.24 31.07
N THR A 43 -17.61 -20.10 32.08
CA THR A 43 -16.51 -19.11 32.08
C THR A 43 -15.54 -19.34 30.92
N TYR A 44 -15.21 -20.60 30.62
CA TYR A 44 -14.38 -20.96 29.47
C TYR A 44 -15.01 -20.51 28.16
N MET A 45 -16.29 -20.81 27.94
CA MET A 45 -17.01 -20.43 26.72
C MET A 45 -17.10 -18.92 26.54
N GLU A 46 -17.39 -18.17 27.61
CA GLU A 46 -17.41 -16.69 27.59
C GLU A 46 -16.05 -16.13 27.16
N ARG A 47 -14.98 -16.53 27.84
CA ARG A 47 -13.60 -16.09 27.55
C ARG A 47 -13.14 -16.48 26.16
N ARG A 48 -13.45 -17.70 25.73
CA ARG A 48 -13.16 -18.19 24.37
C ARG A 48 -13.90 -17.38 23.32
N ASN A 49 -15.14 -16.99 23.58
CA ASN A 49 -15.92 -16.14 22.68
C ASN A 49 -15.33 -14.72 22.62
N THR A 50 -14.96 -14.12 23.75
CA THR A 50 -14.25 -12.81 23.78
C THR A 50 -12.97 -12.84 22.94
N LEU A 51 -12.16 -13.90 23.09
CA LEU A 51 -10.95 -14.07 22.30
C LEU A 51 -11.26 -14.21 20.80
N ARG A 52 -12.25 -15.03 20.44
CA ARG A 52 -12.68 -15.22 19.06
C ARG A 52 -13.20 -13.92 18.45
N GLU A 53 -14.00 -13.16 19.18
CA GLU A 53 -14.51 -11.86 18.77
C GLU A 53 -13.34 -10.94 18.42
N PHE A 54 -12.39 -10.72 19.34
CA PHE A 54 -11.20 -9.91 19.09
C PHE A 54 -10.42 -10.33 17.83
N LEU A 55 -10.22 -11.63 17.63
CA LEU A 55 -9.50 -12.18 16.48
C LEU A 55 -10.27 -12.07 15.15
N THR A 56 -11.59 -11.92 15.21
CA THR A 56 -12.45 -11.78 14.02
C THR A 56 -12.82 -10.34 13.70
N SER A 57 -12.79 -9.44 14.68
CA SER A 57 -13.01 -8.00 14.50
C SER A 57 -11.68 -7.23 14.47
N ASP A 58 -11.07 -7.06 15.63
CA ASP A 58 -10.02 -6.07 15.92
C ASP A 58 -8.65 -6.50 15.42
N LEU A 59 -8.42 -7.81 15.33
CA LEU A 59 -7.21 -8.41 14.78
C LEU A 59 -7.50 -9.38 13.63
N SER A 60 -8.51 -9.05 12.81
CA SER A 60 -8.91 -9.93 11.71
C SER A 60 -7.81 -10.08 10.63
N PRO A 61 -7.71 -11.26 9.97
CA PRO A 61 -6.77 -11.46 8.87
C PRO A 61 -6.94 -10.45 7.73
N HIS A 62 -8.18 -10.06 7.45
CA HIS A 62 -8.49 -9.06 6.41
C HIS A 62 -7.97 -7.68 6.78
N LEU A 63 -8.10 -7.29 8.06
CA LEU A 63 -7.58 -6.03 8.57
C LEU A 63 -6.05 -5.99 8.50
N LEU A 64 -5.37 -7.05 8.97
CA LEU A 64 -3.91 -7.16 8.89
C LEU A 64 -3.41 -7.13 7.45
N LYS A 65 -4.06 -7.86 6.53
CA LYS A 65 -3.75 -7.82 5.09
C LYS A 65 -3.89 -6.41 4.52
N ARG A 66 -4.92 -5.67 4.92
CA ARG A 66 -5.10 -4.26 4.53
C ARG A 66 -3.98 -3.38 5.07
N HIS A 67 -3.55 -3.58 6.31
CA HIS A 67 -2.44 -2.83 6.92
C HIS A 67 -1.10 -3.15 6.26
N HIS A 68 -0.85 -4.42 5.90
CA HIS A 68 0.31 -4.82 5.10
C HIS A 68 0.31 -4.10 3.75
N ALA A 69 -0.80 -4.12 3.02
CA ALA A 69 -0.91 -3.42 1.75
C ALA A 69 -0.66 -1.90 1.90
N ARG A 70 -1.19 -1.28 2.96
CA ARG A 70 -0.96 0.13 3.27
C ARG A 70 0.50 0.42 3.63
N MET A 71 1.16 -0.45 4.36
CA MET A 71 2.59 -0.31 4.70
C MET A 71 3.44 -0.42 3.42
N GLN A 72 3.15 -1.38 2.55
CA GLN A 72 3.82 -1.50 1.25
C GLN A 72 3.61 -0.25 0.38
N LEU A 73 2.42 0.35 0.42
CA LEU A 73 2.17 1.62 -0.23
C LEU A 73 3.03 2.75 0.36
N LEU A 74 3.07 2.90 1.68
CA LEU A 74 3.87 3.91 2.37
C LEU A 74 5.37 3.81 2.06
N LYS A 75 5.91 2.59 1.93
CA LYS A 75 7.30 2.35 1.48
C LYS A 75 7.57 2.87 0.08
N LYS A 76 6.55 2.95 -0.78
CA LYS A 76 6.65 3.44 -2.16
C LYS A 76 6.35 4.93 -2.30
N CYS A 77 5.80 5.57 -1.29
CA CYS A 77 5.49 6.99 -1.33
C CYS A 77 6.76 7.87 -1.35
N SER A 78 6.58 9.10 -1.82
CA SER A 78 7.58 10.16 -1.75
C SER A 78 7.24 11.09 -0.57
N TYR A 79 8.24 11.55 0.19
CA TYR A 79 8.05 12.36 1.40
C TYR A 79 8.73 13.72 1.25
N TYR A 80 8.04 14.77 1.68
CA TYR A 80 8.43 16.17 1.51
C TYR A 80 8.38 16.94 2.82
N ILE A 81 9.12 18.05 2.88
CA ILE A 81 8.96 19.06 3.93
C ILE A 81 7.97 20.11 3.46
N GLU A 82 6.92 20.29 4.25
CA GLU A 82 6.03 21.43 4.16
C GLU A 82 6.43 22.49 5.18
N ILE A 83 6.48 23.74 4.72
CA ILE A 83 6.78 24.91 5.55
C ILE A 83 5.46 25.66 5.73
N LEU A 84 5.00 25.72 6.98
CA LEU A 84 3.75 26.37 7.33
C LEU A 84 4.01 27.52 8.31
N PRO A 85 3.38 28.70 8.13
CA PRO A 85 3.29 29.73 9.18
C PRO A 85 2.68 29.15 10.47
N LYS A 86 3.25 29.45 11.64
CA LYS A 86 2.74 28.97 12.95
C LYS A 86 1.34 29.51 13.30
N HIS A 87 0.90 30.60 12.66
CA HIS A 87 -0.37 31.26 12.95
C HIS A 87 -1.53 30.75 12.09
N LEU A 88 -1.30 29.86 11.12
CA LEU A 88 -2.38 29.21 10.39
C LEU A 88 -2.96 28.09 11.25
N ALA A 89 -4.22 28.24 11.64
CA ALA A 89 -5.01 27.13 12.16
C ALA A 89 -5.12 26.06 11.06
N LEU A 90 -4.99 24.79 11.45
CA LEU A 90 -5.07 23.64 10.57
C LEU A 90 -6.45 23.65 9.86
N GLY A 91 -6.53 24.12 8.62
CA GLY A 91 -7.80 24.19 7.86
C GLY A 91 -8.03 25.45 7.02
N ASP A 92 -7.24 26.50 7.18
CA ASP A 92 -7.38 27.71 6.34
C ASP A 92 -6.67 27.54 4.98
N GLN A 93 -7.44 27.16 3.96
CA GLN A 93 -7.00 26.88 2.59
C GLN A 93 -6.57 28.15 1.80
N ASN A 94 -6.60 29.34 2.41
CA ASN A 94 -6.45 30.61 1.68
C ASN A 94 -5.02 31.17 1.56
N SER A 95 -3.97 30.41 1.88
CA SER A 95 -2.57 30.91 1.83
C SER A 95 -1.65 30.16 0.85
N LEU A 96 -2.17 29.81 -0.33
CA LEU A 96 -1.41 29.15 -1.40
C LEU A 96 -0.29 30.01 -2.04
N VAL A 97 -0.07 31.26 -1.62
CA VAL A 97 0.81 32.20 -2.34
C VAL A 97 2.20 32.42 -1.69
N LEU A 98 2.49 31.87 -0.50
CA LEU A 98 3.76 32.13 0.20
C LEU A 98 4.87 31.03 0.26
N PRO A 99 4.86 29.88 -0.46
CA PRO A 99 5.95 28.91 -0.32
C PRO A 99 7.32 29.42 -0.76
N ASN A 100 7.40 30.08 -1.92
CA ASN A 100 8.68 30.45 -2.53
C ASN A 100 9.37 31.60 -1.79
N THR A 101 8.62 32.60 -1.32
CA THR A 101 9.18 33.73 -0.55
C THR A 101 9.66 33.29 0.82
N MET A 102 8.97 32.32 1.47
CA MET A 102 9.45 31.79 2.76
C MET A 102 10.69 30.92 2.62
N LEU A 103 10.81 30.14 1.54
CA LEU A 103 12.01 29.36 1.24
C LEU A 103 13.25 30.23 1.08
N GLN A 104 13.11 31.42 0.48
CA GLN A 104 14.21 32.38 0.33
C GLN A 104 14.73 32.94 1.66
N LEU A 105 13.89 32.94 2.72
CA LEU A 105 14.28 33.40 4.05
C LEU A 105 14.99 32.32 4.88
N ILE A 106 14.88 31.06 4.48
CA ILE A 106 15.48 29.94 5.21
C ILE A 106 16.94 29.77 4.77
N ASP A 107 17.83 29.65 5.75
CA ASP A 107 19.23 29.33 5.49
C ASP A 107 19.36 27.97 4.76
N PRO A 108 19.98 27.93 3.57
CA PRO A 108 20.06 26.70 2.78
C PRO A 108 20.77 25.55 3.51
N TRP A 109 21.84 25.85 4.27
CA TRP A 109 22.61 24.83 4.99
C TRP A 109 21.81 24.24 6.16
N LYS A 110 21.08 25.08 6.90
CA LYS A 110 20.15 24.63 7.94
C LYS A 110 19.01 23.82 7.34
N PHE A 111 18.49 24.20 6.18
CA PHE A 111 17.44 23.43 5.50
C PHE A 111 17.94 22.06 5.05
N GLN A 112 19.14 21.97 4.48
CA GLN A 112 19.75 20.68 4.13
C GLN A 112 19.93 19.78 5.35
N ARG A 113 20.28 20.33 6.52
CA ARG A 113 20.27 19.57 7.78
C ARG A 113 18.87 19.07 8.14
N MET A 114 17.84 19.91 7.97
CA MET A 114 16.45 19.48 8.19
C MET A 114 15.99 18.41 7.21
N LYS A 115 16.43 18.42 5.95
CA LYS A 115 16.19 17.32 5.01
C LYS A 115 16.76 16.01 5.57
N LYS A 116 18.01 16.00 6.06
CA LYS A 116 18.61 14.81 6.68
C LYS A 116 17.82 14.30 7.89
N VAL A 117 17.36 15.21 8.76
CA VAL A 117 16.50 14.88 9.90
C VAL A 117 15.18 14.26 9.42
N GLY A 118 14.54 14.87 8.43
CA GLY A 118 13.33 14.33 7.82
C GLY A 118 13.55 12.93 7.24
N THR A 119 14.66 12.71 6.53
CA THR A 119 14.96 11.40 5.93
C THR A 119 15.15 10.34 7.01
N ALA A 120 15.87 10.66 8.08
CA ALA A 120 16.05 9.77 9.22
C ALA A 120 14.72 9.46 9.90
N GLN A 121 13.90 10.48 10.17
CA GLN A 121 12.59 10.32 10.79
C GLN A 121 11.65 9.45 9.94
N THR A 122 11.58 9.68 8.62
CA THR A 122 10.79 8.84 7.71
C THR A 122 11.27 7.39 7.70
N LYS A 123 12.59 7.15 7.67
CA LYS A 123 13.14 5.78 7.73
C LYS A 123 12.80 5.08 9.03
N ILE A 124 12.98 5.75 10.17
CA ILE A 124 12.65 5.20 11.49
C ILE A 124 11.15 4.89 11.57
N GLN A 125 10.29 5.81 11.14
CA GLN A 125 8.85 5.64 11.13
C GLN A 125 8.43 4.42 10.30
N LEU A 126 8.98 4.26 9.08
CA LEU A 126 8.68 3.11 8.22
C LEU A 126 9.17 1.77 8.79
N LEU A 127 10.32 1.77 9.47
CA LEU A 127 10.83 0.58 10.15
C LEU A 127 9.94 0.19 11.34
N LEU A 128 9.60 1.16 12.18
CA LEU A 128 8.76 0.95 13.35
C LEU A 128 7.34 0.48 12.97
N LEU A 129 6.75 1.06 11.91
CA LEU A 129 5.47 0.56 11.36
C LEU A 129 5.57 -0.89 10.91
N GLY A 130 6.70 -1.31 10.32
CA GLY A 130 6.93 -2.69 9.93
C GLY A 130 7.02 -3.62 11.13
N ASP A 131 7.78 -3.23 12.15
CA ASP A 131 7.95 -4.02 13.37
C ASP A 131 6.64 -4.19 14.16
N LEU A 132 5.86 -3.11 14.32
CA LEU A 132 4.55 -3.21 14.98
C LEU A 132 3.61 -4.15 14.24
N LEU A 133 3.61 -4.12 12.90
CA LEU A 133 2.75 -4.99 12.11
C LEU A 133 3.17 -6.47 12.26
N GLU A 134 4.47 -6.74 12.33
CA GLU A 134 4.99 -8.07 12.61
C GLU A 134 4.64 -8.55 14.02
N GLN A 135 4.69 -7.65 15.01
CA GLN A 135 4.22 -7.96 16.37
C GLN A 135 2.72 -8.31 16.39
N LEU A 136 1.90 -7.61 15.62
CA LEU A 136 0.47 -7.93 15.47
C LEU A 136 0.25 -9.30 14.81
N ASP A 137 1.00 -9.62 13.75
CA ASP A 137 0.92 -10.93 13.08
C ASP A 137 1.30 -12.06 14.04
N ARG A 138 2.41 -11.91 14.77
CA ARG A 138 2.86 -12.91 15.76
C ARG A 138 1.86 -13.06 16.90
N GLY A 139 1.41 -11.95 17.47
CA GLY A 139 0.40 -11.96 18.54
C GLY A 139 -0.90 -12.60 18.09
N ARG A 140 -1.31 -12.40 16.83
CA ARG A 140 -2.46 -13.09 16.26
C ARG A 140 -2.27 -14.60 16.23
N LEU A 141 -1.14 -15.08 15.72
CA LEU A 141 -0.84 -16.51 15.62
C LEU A 141 -0.78 -17.17 17.01
N GLU A 142 -0.18 -16.49 17.98
CA GLU A 142 -0.15 -16.94 19.37
C GLU A 142 -1.57 -17.10 19.92
N LEU A 143 -2.44 -16.10 19.73
CA LEU A 143 -3.82 -16.13 20.20
C LEU A 143 -4.71 -17.15 19.47
N ASP A 144 -4.54 -17.31 18.15
CA ASP A 144 -5.22 -18.35 17.37
C ASP A 144 -4.84 -19.75 17.90
N SER A 145 -3.57 -19.98 18.24
CA SER A 145 -3.12 -21.28 18.76
C SER A 145 -3.79 -21.67 20.09
N LEU A 146 -4.18 -20.69 20.91
CA LEU A 146 -4.91 -20.94 22.15
C LEU A 146 -6.34 -21.43 21.91
N LEU A 147 -6.96 -21.04 20.79
CA LEU A 147 -8.32 -21.48 20.42
C LEU A 147 -8.36 -22.93 19.88
N GLU A 148 -7.23 -23.40 19.36
CA GLU A 148 -7.02 -24.75 18.84
C GLU A 148 -6.66 -25.76 19.95
N SER A 149 -6.36 -25.31 21.17
CA SER A 149 -6.06 -26.19 22.29
C SER A 149 -7.28 -27.03 22.68
N PRO A 150 -7.17 -28.37 22.72
CA PRO A 150 -8.27 -29.24 23.11
C PRO A 150 -8.54 -29.23 24.62
N ASP A 151 -7.54 -28.94 25.46
CA ASP A 151 -7.70 -28.84 26.91
C ASP A 151 -8.04 -27.39 27.34
N PRO A 152 -9.22 -27.14 27.93
CA PRO A 152 -9.65 -25.83 28.44
C PRO A 152 -8.98 -25.40 29.76
N ARG A 153 -8.38 -26.31 30.53
CA ARG A 153 -7.85 -25.99 31.88
C ARG A 153 -6.65 -25.03 31.87
N PRO A 154 -5.62 -25.22 31.03
CA PRO A 154 -4.51 -24.27 30.92
C PRO A 154 -4.96 -22.89 30.46
N PHE A 155 -5.95 -22.83 29.57
CA PHE A 155 -6.53 -21.58 29.08
C PHE A 155 -7.22 -20.80 30.20
N LEU A 156 -8.01 -21.48 31.04
CA LEU A 156 -8.67 -20.85 32.19
C LEU A 156 -7.67 -20.35 33.24
N ALA A 157 -6.66 -21.16 33.56
CA ALA A 157 -5.62 -20.81 34.54
C ALA A 157 -4.73 -19.66 34.06
N GLY A 158 -4.43 -19.61 32.75
CA GLY A 158 -3.58 -18.59 32.13
C GLY A 158 -4.32 -17.34 31.64
N TRP A 159 -5.64 -17.23 31.87
CA TRP A 159 -6.47 -16.18 31.25
C TRP A 159 -5.99 -14.75 31.51
N GLY A 160 -5.49 -14.43 32.70
CA GLY A 160 -4.98 -13.07 32.99
C GLY A 160 -3.83 -12.65 32.07
N LEU A 161 -2.98 -13.61 31.63
CA LEU A 161 -1.94 -13.35 30.64
C LEU A 161 -2.53 -13.13 29.25
N VAL A 162 -3.61 -13.84 28.91
CA VAL A 162 -4.35 -13.64 27.66
C VAL A 162 -4.99 -12.25 27.63
N GLU A 163 -5.66 -11.82 28.71
CA GLU A 163 -6.23 -10.48 28.82
C GLU A 163 -5.17 -9.39 28.67
N GLN A 164 -4.02 -9.54 29.33
CA GLN A 164 -2.91 -8.62 29.17
C GLN A 164 -2.43 -8.59 27.71
N ARG A 165 -2.31 -9.76 27.06
CA ARG A 165 -1.89 -9.85 25.66
C ARG A 165 -2.87 -9.17 24.71
N LEU A 166 -4.18 -9.28 24.95
CA LEU A 166 -5.22 -8.58 24.19
C LEU A 166 -5.06 -7.05 24.32
N ALA A 167 -4.85 -6.56 25.55
CA ALA A 167 -4.63 -5.14 25.81
C ALA A 167 -3.34 -4.62 25.13
N ASP A 168 -2.25 -5.38 25.22
CA ASP A 168 -0.98 -5.05 24.59
C ASP A 168 -1.12 -4.96 23.06
N LEU A 169 -1.79 -5.93 22.43
CA LEU A 169 -2.01 -5.92 20.98
C LEU A 169 -2.92 -4.77 20.53
N SER A 170 -3.90 -4.42 21.34
CA SER A 170 -4.75 -3.23 21.11
C SER A 170 -3.92 -1.95 21.14
N ALA A 171 -3.05 -1.80 22.14
CA ALA A 171 -2.15 -0.65 22.24
C ALA A 171 -1.13 -0.60 21.08
N ILE A 172 -0.62 -1.75 20.64
CA ILE A 172 0.24 -1.86 19.44
C ILE A 172 -0.52 -1.40 18.19
N MET A 173 -1.78 -1.82 18.03
CA MET A 173 -2.62 -1.38 16.92
C MET A 173 -2.85 0.14 16.96
N ASP A 174 -3.17 0.71 18.11
CA ASP A 174 -3.35 2.16 18.27
C ASP A 174 -2.08 2.93 17.90
N ASN A 175 -0.92 2.47 18.39
CA ASN A 175 0.38 3.04 18.05
C ASN A 175 0.67 2.94 16.55
N PHE A 176 0.38 1.79 15.93
CA PHE A 176 0.52 1.59 14.49
C PHE A 176 -0.35 2.60 13.73
N LEU A 177 -1.62 2.74 14.11
CA LEU A 177 -2.57 3.65 13.46
C LEU A 177 -2.14 5.11 13.59
N ALA A 178 -1.72 5.54 14.79
CA ALA A 178 -1.23 6.88 15.06
C ALA A 178 0.01 7.23 14.22
N MET A 179 0.86 6.24 13.94
CA MET A 179 2.08 6.43 13.14
C MET A 179 1.88 6.28 11.63
N MET A 180 0.68 5.96 11.13
CA MET A 180 0.46 5.87 9.67
C MET A 180 0.52 7.24 8.96
N VAL A 181 0.37 8.34 9.69
CA VAL A 181 0.44 9.70 9.14
C VAL A 181 1.78 10.32 9.55
N PRO A 182 2.58 10.83 8.60
CA PRO A 182 3.83 11.52 8.93
C PRO A 182 3.56 12.71 9.84
N GLY A 183 4.36 12.79 10.90
CA GLY A 183 4.20 13.79 11.94
C GLY A 183 4.96 15.09 11.69
N ARG A 184 4.97 15.92 12.73
CA ARG A 184 5.74 17.16 12.80
C ARG A 184 7.25 16.87 12.76
N LEU A 185 8.01 17.73 12.09
CA LEU A 185 9.47 17.74 12.23
C LEU A 185 9.86 18.61 13.42
N HIS A 186 10.65 18.04 14.33
CA HIS A 186 11.18 18.78 15.48
C HIS A 186 12.33 19.67 15.03
N ILE A 187 12.13 20.98 15.17
CA ILE A 187 13.12 22.00 14.82
C ILE A 187 13.87 22.39 16.09
N LYS A 188 15.13 21.99 16.22
CA LYS A 188 15.98 22.39 17.36
C LYS A 188 16.55 23.81 17.22
N HIS A 189 16.77 24.28 15.99
CA HIS A 189 17.43 25.57 15.73
C HIS A 189 16.61 26.44 14.77
N ARG A 190 16.70 27.77 14.92
CA ARG A 190 16.02 28.73 14.02
C ARG A 190 16.52 28.57 12.59
N LEU A 191 15.62 28.16 11.70
CA LEU A 191 15.89 27.91 10.28
C LEU A 191 16.09 29.20 9.47
N VAL A 192 15.37 30.24 9.85
CA VAL A 192 15.52 31.59 9.28
C VAL A 192 16.72 32.26 9.93
N SER A 193 17.61 32.84 9.12
CA SER A 193 18.74 33.62 9.62
C SER A 193 18.29 35.02 10.05
N ASP A 194 18.97 35.61 11.03
CA ASP A 194 18.61 36.92 11.58
C ASP A 194 18.97 38.04 10.59
N ILE A 195 18.03 38.35 9.69
CA ILE A 195 18.18 39.41 8.69
C ILE A 195 17.45 40.65 9.20
N GLY A 196 18.12 41.43 10.06
CA GLY A 196 17.70 42.79 10.42
C GLY A 196 16.35 42.92 11.17
N PRO A 197 15.80 44.14 11.27
CA PRO A 197 14.66 44.48 12.15
C PRO A 197 13.29 43.95 11.69
N THR A 198 13.24 43.16 10.60
CA THR A 198 12.01 42.55 10.12
C THR A 198 11.66 41.33 10.98
N LYS A 199 10.46 41.35 11.59
CA LYS A 199 9.93 40.25 12.40
C LYS A 199 9.95 38.95 11.58
N ILE A 200 10.87 38.05 11.93
CA ILE A 200 11.00 36.75 11.28
C ILE A 200 9.73 35.94 11.50
N PRO A 201 9.09 35.44 10.42
CA PRO A 201 7.87 34.67 10.54
C PRO A 201 8.15 33.39 11.33
N HIS A 202 7.32 33.12 12.33
CA HIS A 202 7.38 31.85 13.02
C HIS A 202 6.91 30.74 12.07
N ILE A 203 7.81 29.84 11.68
CA ILE A 203 7.49 28.70 10.81
C ILE A 203 7.42 27.38 11.59
N ARG A 204 6.64 26.44 11.08
CA ARG A 204 6.55 25.03 11.46
C ARG A 204 6.92 24.19 10.23
N LEU A 205 7.70 23.14 10.46
CA LEU A 205 7.99 22.13 9.44
C LEU A 205 7.15 20.87 9.70
N MET A 206 6.58 20.32 8.64
CA MET A 206 5.85 19.06 8.66
C MET A 206 6.37 18.13 7.57
N LEU A 207 6.30 16.82 7.82
CA LEU A 207 6.45 15.84 6.76
C LEU A 207 5.10 15.65 6.09
N SER A 208 5.09 15.65 4.76
CA SER A 208 3.93 15.23 3.97
C SER A 208 4.30 14.08 3.04
N THR A 209 3.28 13.30 2.69
CA THR A 209 3.41 12.11 1.85
C THR A 209 2.67 12.31 0.54
N LYS A 210 3.33 11.98 -0.56
CA LYS A 210 2.72 11.88 -1.88
C LYS A 210 2.69 10.43 -2.34
N MET A 211 1.54 10.01 -2.89
CA MET A 211 1.31 8.65 -3.39
C MET A 211 2.33 8.27 -4.47
N PRO A 212 2.73 7.00 -4.62
CA PRO A 212 3.69 6.60 -5.65
C PRO A 212 3.22 6.95 -7.07
N VAL A 213 4.17 7.30 -7.93
CA VAL A 213 3.98 7.36 -9.37
C VAL A 213 4.12 5.96 -9.92
N MET A 214 3.19 5.51 -10.75
CA MET A 214 3.19 4.16 -11.31
C MET A 214 2.81 4.17 -12.78
N PHE A 215 3.49 3.37 -13.59
CA PHE A 215 3.10 3.16 -14.98
C PHE A 215 1.72 2.51 -15.06
N ASP A 216 0.91 3.03 -15.97
CA ASP A 216 -0.25 2.33 -16.47
C ASP A 216 0.23 1.28 -17.47
N ARG A 217 0.23 0.03 -17.03
CA ARG A 217 0.71 -1.12 -17.83
C ARG A 217 -0.25 -1.48 -18.96
N LYS A 218 -1.50 -1.01 -18.92
CA LYS A 218 -2.51 -1.28 -19.95
C LYS A 218 -2.45 -0.21 -21.04
N GLU A 219 -2.28 1.04 -20.65
CA GLU A 219 -2.22 2.20 -21.57
C GLU A 219 -0.81 2.45 -22.13
N SER A 220 0.24 1.90 -21.52
CA SER A 220 1.59 2.00 -22.07
C SER A 220 1.84 0.95 -23.15
N VAL A 221 2.16 1.38 -24.36
CA VAL A 221 2.26 0.52 -25.55
C VAL A 221 3.57 0.79 -26.30
N ALA A 222 4.15 -0.26 -26.86
CA ALA A 222 5.30 -0.17 -27.75
C ALA A 222 4.91 -0.38 -29.21
N HIS A 223 5.48 0.47 -30.05
CA HIS A 223 5.40 0.42 -31.51
C HIS A 223 6.78 0.02 -32.07
N TRP A 224 6.94 0.11 -33.38
CA TRP A 224 8.14 -0.40 -34.05
C TRP A 224 9.39 0.44 -33.75
N ASP A 225 9.28 1.77 -33.67
CA ASP A 225 10.38 2.69 -33.36
C ASP A 225 10.07 3.70 -32.25
N TRP A 226 8.95 3.54 -31.56
CA TRP A 226 8.58 4.42 -30.47
C TRP A 226 7.74 3.71 -29.41
N VAL A 227 7.59 4.33 -28.24
CA VAL A 227 6.67 3.89 -27.21
C VAL A 227 5.77 5.04 -26.76
N SER A 228 4.51 4.74 -26.47
CA SER A 228 3.59 5.60 -25.73
C SER A 228 3.59 5.16 -24.27
N LEU A 229 3.97 6.05 -23.35
CA LEU A 229 4.02 5.75 -21.92
C LEU A 229 2.96 6.56 -21.18
N HIS A 230 2.23 5.87 -20.32
CA HIS A 230 1.23 6.45 -19.44
C HIS A 230 1.56 6.09 -17.99
N TRP A 231 1.40 7.03 -17.08
CA TRP A 231 1.53 6.79 -15.64
C TRP A 231 0.51 7.60 -14.86
N PHE A 232 0.27 7.21 -13.61
CA PHE A 232 -0.67 7.89 -12.74
C PHE A 232 -0.12 8.02 -11.33
N VAL A 233 -0.73 8.96 -10.60
CA VAL A 233 -0.62 9.07 -9.15
C VAL A 233 -1.99 8.69 -8.60
N THR A 234 -2.05 7.77 -7.65
CA THR A 234 -3.32 7.19 -7.14
C THR A 234 -4.30 8.24 -6.59
N VAL A 235 -3.78 9.40 -6.18
CA VAL A 235 -4.58 10.57 -5.81
C VAL A 235 -4.15 11.72 -6.72
N GLN A 236 -5.11 12.38 -7.34
CA GLN A 236 -4.85 13.50 -8.25
C GLN A 236 -4.05 14.59 -7.52
N PRO A 237 -2.92 15.04 -8.06
CA PRO A 237 -2.10 16.02 -7.38
C PRO A 237 -2.78 17.39 -7.39
N ALA A 238 -2.75 18.07 -6.24
CA ALA A 238 -3.33 19.42 -6.09
C ALA A 238 -2.54 20.51 -6.86
N ALA A 239 -1.32 20.20 -7.29
CA ALA A 239 -0.44 21.10 -8.02
C ALA A 239 0.28 20.32 -9.14
N PRO A 240 0.68 20.98 -10.24
CA PRO A 240 1.45 20.34 -11.30
C PRO A 240 2.76 19.77 -10.75
N GLU A 241 3.05 18.50 -11.06
CA GLU A 241 4.26 17.79 -10.65
C GLU A 241 5.22 17.62 -11.82
N GLN A 242 6.51 17.59 -11.52
CA GLN A 242 7.56 17.24 -12.48
C GLN A 242 8.03 15.81 -12.20
N PHE A 243 8.24 15.06 -13.26
CA PHE A 243 8.70 13.68 -13.25
C PHE A 243 10.03 13.56 -13.97
N GLU A 244 10.76 12.49 -13.66
CA GLU A 244 11.96 12.10 -14.38
C GLU A 244 11.70 10.73 -15.01
N LEU A 245 11.58 10.71 -16.33
CA LEU A 245 11.53 9.51 -17.13
C LEU A 245 12.96 9.12 -17.52
N ARG A 246 13.31 7.85 -17.30
CA ARG A 246 14.54 7.28 -17.87
C ARG A 246 14.21 6.08 -18.72
N PHE A 247 14.98 5.87 -19.76
CA PHE A 247 14.92 4.64 -20.54
C PHE A 247 16.33 4.13 -20.83
N LYS A 248 16.45 2.82 -21.01
CA LYS A 248 17.67 2.17 -21.48
C LYS A 248 17.36 0.88 -22.24
N LEU A 249 18.10 0.63 -23.30
CA LEU A 249 18.14 -0.67 -23.95
C LEU A 249 18.75 -1.72 -23.00
N LEU A 250 18.10 -2.88 -22.87
CA LEU A 250 18.55 -3.92 -21.93
C LEU A 250 19.64 -4.83 -22.52
N GLU A 251 19.58 -5.13 -23.82
CA GLU A 251 20.48 -6.06 -24.50
C GLU A 251 21.13 -5.38 -25.71
N PRO A 252 22.05 -4.43 -25.49
CA PRO A 252 22.80 -3.81 -26.58
C PRO A 252 23.79 -4.83 -27.17
N ARG A 253 23.76 -4.98 -28.49
CA ARG A 253 24.63 -5.88 -29.27
C ARG A 253 25.81 -5.15 -29.91
N THR A 254 25.72 -3.83 -30.03
CA THR A 254 26.75 -2.98 -30.65
C THR A 254 27.09 -1.81 -29.74
N GLN A 255 28.24 -1.17 -29.99
CA GLN A 255 28.65 0.01 -29.22
C GLN A 255 27.70 1.20 -29.44
N GLN A 256 27.10 1.33 -30.62
CA GLN A 256 26.09 2.33 -30.91
C GLN A 256 24.78 2.07 -30.14
N GLU A 257 24.41 0.80 -29.98
CA GLU A 257 23.26 0.39 -29.16
C GLU A 257 23.44 0.73 -27.67
N CYS A 258 24.67 0.76 -27.15
CA CYS A 258 24.93 1.21 -25.78
C CYS A 258 24.53 2.68 -25.55
N MET A 259 24.40 3.48 -26.61
CA MET A 259 23.93 4.88 -26.53
C MET A 259 22.39 5.00 -26.44
N GLN A 260 21.65 3.90 -26.59
CA GLN A 260 20.18 3.88 -26.53
C GLN A 260 19.68 3.97 -25.09
N CYS A 261 19.88 5.14 -24.48
CA CYS A 261 19.38 5.49 -23.17
C CYS A 261 19.14 7.00 -23.06
N GLY A 262 18.36 7.42 -22.08
CA GLY A 262 18.08 8.84 -21.87
C GLY A 262 17.43 9.14 -20.53
N VAL A 263 17.50 10.41 -20.15
CA VAL A 263 16.85 10.99 -18.97
C VAL A 263 16.09 12.22 -19.44
N ILE A 264 14.79 12.26 -19.17
CA ILE A 264 13.87 13.26 -19.71
C ILE A 264 13.04 13.82 -18.55
N PRO A 265 13.06 15.16 -18.33
CA PRO A 265 12.11 15.80 -17.42
C PRO A 265 10.73 15.87 -18.08
N VAL A 266 9.68 15.48 -17.37
CA VAL A 266 8.31 15.42 -17.90
C VAL A 266 7.34 16.08 -16.92
N ALA A 267 6.53 17.03 -17.41
CA ALA A 267 5.52 17.76 -16.62
C ALA A 267 4.10 17.19 -16.75
N ALA A 268 3.95 16.10 -17.52
CA ALA A 268 2.70 15.42 -17.81
C ALA A 268 2.74 13.97 -17.31
N CYS A 269 1.57 13.34 -17.24
CA CYS A 269 1.41 11.93 -16.90
C CYS A 269 1.55 10.98 -18.10
N THR A 270 1.89 11.53 -19.27
CA THR A 270 2.03 10.82 -20.53
C THR A 270 3.25 11.33 -21.28
N PHE A 271 3.94 10.44 -22.01
CA PHE A 271 5.09 10.82 -22.81
C PHE A 271 5.39 9.80 -23.90
N GLU A 272 5.82 10.28 -25.07
CA GLU A 272 6.23 9.44 -26.21
C GLU A 272 7.74 9.47 -26.37
N VAL A 273 8.36 8.29 -26.46
CA VAL A 273 9.80 8.17 -26.74
C VAL A 273 9.97 7.62 -28.15
N HIS A 274 10.49 8.45 -29.06
CA HIS A 274 10.72 8.10 -30.47
C HIS A 274 12.17 7.68 -30.75
N ASN A 275 12.42 7.21 -31.97
CA ASN A 275 13.72 6.80 -32.50
C ASN A 275 14.36 5.63 -31.73
N LEU A 276 13.52 4.76 -31.19
CA LEU A 276 13.94 3.50 -30.59
C LEU A 276 14.22 2.48 -31.70
N LEU A 277 15.18 1.60 -31.44
CA LEU A 277 15.48 0.52 -32.35
C LEU A 277 14.35 -0.52 -32.40
N PRO A 278 13.97 -1.03 -33.59
CA PRO A 278 12.93 -2.03 -33.75
C PRO A 278 13.35 -3.41 -33.25
N ASN A 279 12.36 -4.19 -32.82
CA ASN A 279 12.55 -5.53 -32.25
C ASN A 279 13.57 -5.56 -31.09
N ARG A 280 13.52 -4.58 -30.19
CA ARG A 280 14.42 -4.44 -29.04
C ARG A 280 13.67 -4.18 -27.74
N THR A 281 14.28 -4.62 -26.66
CA THR A 281 13.67 -4.56 -25.33
C THR A 281 14.26 -3.43 -24.50
N TYR A 282 13.41 -2.50 -24.09
CA TYR A 282 13.77 -1.33 -23.31
C TYR A 282 13.20 -1.41 -21.91
N LYS A 283 13.97 -0.94 -20.93
CA LYS A 283 13.50 -0.67 -19.58
C LYS A 283 13.26 0.82 -19.41
N PHE A 284 12.02 1.16 -19.11
CA PHE A 284 11.56 2.48 -18.74
C PHE A 284 11.43 2.58 -17.23
N THR A 285 11.75 3.74 -16.68
CA THR A 285 11.57 4.02 -15.26
C THR A 285 11.04 5.42 -15.04
N VAL A 286 10.09 5.58 -14.13
CA VAL A 286 9.53 6.88 -13.76
C VAL A 286 9.64 7.10 -12.25
N LYS A 287 9.95 8.33 -11.86
CA LYS A 287 9.90 8.82 -10.48
C LYS A 287 9.58 10.31 -10.48
N ARG A 288 9.36 10.92 -9.31
CA ARG A 288 9.25 12.38 -9.26
C ARG A 288 10.62 13.01 -9.52
N ALA A 289 10.62 14.19 -10.11
CA ALA A 289 11.81 14.99 -10.21
C ALA A 289 12.28 15.39 -8.81
N GLU A 290 13.61 15.48 -8.63
CA GLU A 290 14.18 16.02 -7.39
C GLU A 290 13.67 17.45 -7.19
N SER A 291 13.23 17.76 -5.98
CA SER A 291 12.80 19.11 -5.62
C SER A 291 13.48 19.54 -4.33
N TYR A 292 13.52 20.85 -4.09
CA TYR A 292 14.17 21.40 -2.90
C TYR A 292 13.64 20.78 -1.61
N THR A 293 12.33 20.53 -1.52
CA THR A 293 11.64 20.00 -0.34
C THR A 293 11.55 18.47 -0.29
N LEU A 294 11.98 17.74 -1.33
CA LEU A 294 11.95 16.27 -1.33
C LEU A 294 12.95 15.70 -0.33
N VAL A 295 12.51 14.80 0.54
CA VAL A 295 13.31 14.26 1.65
C VAL A 295 13.58 12.77 1.52
N TYR A 296 12.60 12.01 1.05
CA TYR A 296 12.72 10.57 0.91
C TYR A 296 11.90 10.09 -0.27
N GLU A 297 12.57 9.52 -1.27
CA GLU A 297 11.96 8.88 -2.44
C GLU A 297 12.77 7.65 -2.82
N PRO A 298 12.45 6.48 -2.26
CA PRO A 298 13.10 5.22 -2.64
C PRO A 298 12.47 4.63 -3.91
N TRP A 299 11.22 5.02 -4.22
CA TRP A 299 10.44 4.39 -5.26
C TRP A 299 10.76 4.92 -6.65
N ARG A 300 10.90 3.98 -7.57
CA ARG A 300 11.00 4.20 -9.00
C ARG A 300 10.26 3.06 -9.66
N ASP A 301 9.10 3.34 -10.23
CA ASP A 301 8.38 2.30 -10.97
C ASP A 301 9.14 2.00 -12.27
N SER A 302 9.05 0.75 -12.72
CA SER A 302 9.71 0.32 -13.94
C SER A 302 8.78 -0.52 -14.81
N LEU A 303 8.91 -0.29 -16.11
CA LEU A 303 8.17 -1.00 -17.14
C LEU A 303 9.16 -1.47 -18.20
N THR A 304 9.03 -2.71 -18.63
CA THR A 304 9.82 -3.25 -19.75
C THR A 304 8.88 -3.40 -20.94
N LEU A 305 9.23 -2.80 -22.07
CA LEU A 305 8.49 -2.96 -23.32
C LEU A 305 9.45 -3.40 -24.43
N GLN A 306 8.94 -4.22 -25.34
CA GLN A 306 9.65 -4.63 -26.55
C GLN A 306 9.04 -3.90 -27.74
N THR A 307 9.87 -3.20 -28.51
CA THR A 307 9.45 -2.59 -29.78
C THR A 307 9.10 -3.68 -30.78
N THR A 308 8.09 -3.43 -31.61
CA THR A 308 7.70 -4.41 -32.63
C THR A 308 8.74 -4.47 -33.74
N PRO A 309 8.79 -5.56 -34.54
CA PRO A 309 9.57 -5.56 -35.77
C PRO A 309 9.21 -4.35 -36.64
N GLY A 310 10.22 -3.78 -37.30
CA GLY A 310 10.02 -2.72 -38.27
C GLY A 310 9.10 -3.16 -39.40
N PRO A 311 8.41 -2.24 -40.08
CA PRO A 311 7.71 -2.59 -41.31
C PRO A 311 8.71 -3.23 -42.28
N PRO A 312 8.31 -4.28 -43.04
CA PRO A 312 9.19 -4.89 -44.03
C PRO A 312 9.71 -3.80 -44.97
N GLU A 313 11.02 -3.81 -45.21
CA GLU A 313 11.69 -2.86 -46.10
C GLU A 313 10.93 -2.78 -47.44
N GLY A 314 10.24 -1.65 -47.68
CA GLY A 314 9.47 -1.45 -48.92
C GLY A 314 8.14 -0.71 -48.78
N LEU A 315 7.60 -0.49 -47.58
CA LEU A 315 6.38 0.31 -47.39
C LEU A 315 6.72 1.67 -46.76
N THR A 316 7.13 2.61 -47.59
CA THR A 316 7.07 4.04 -47.25
C THR A 316 5.62 4.39 -46.90
N PRO A 317 5.32 5.01 -45.74
CA PRO A 317 3.99 5.52 -45.48
C PRO A 317 3.74 6.68 -46.45
N ASN A 318 2.93 6.44 -47.47
CA ASN A 318 2.35 7.52 -48.26
C ASN A 318 1.66 8.46 -47.27
N ARG A 319 2.21 9.67 -47.12
CA ARG A 319 1.47 10.82 -46.60
C ARG A 319 0.23 10.97 -47.48
N LEU A 320 -0.89 10.40 -47.04
CA LEU A 320 -2.19 10.67 -47.64
C LEU A 320 -2.67 12.06 -47.17
N GLY A 321 -1.88 13.09 -47.51
CA GLY A 321 -2.37 14.46 -47.52
C GLY A 321 -3.15 14.63 -48.81
N LYS A 322 -4.48 14.58 -48.73
CA LYS A 322 -5.33 15.14 -49.80
C LYS A 322 -4.91 16.61 -49.99
N PRO A 323 -4.49 17.05 -51.18
CA PRO A 323 -4.36 18.47 -51.43
C PRO A 323 -5.77 19.07 -51.47
N SER A 324 -6.06 19.96 -50.52
CA SER A 324 -7.19 20.88 -50.62
C SER A 324 -7.01 21.74 -51.87
N PRO A 325 -8.05 21.99 -52.67
CA PRO A 325 -7.94 22.92 -53.79
C PRO A 325 -7.80 24.36 -53.27
N PRO A 326 -7.09 25.25 -54.00
CA PRO A 326 -6.80 26.59 -53.53
C PRO A 326 -8.06 27.46 -53.47
N LEU A 327 -8.22 28.16 -52.35
CA LEU A 327 -9.17 29.26 -52.18
C LEU A 327 -8.78 30.41 -53.10
N ILE A 328 -9.55 30.60 -54.16
CA ILE A 328 -9.55 31.85 -54.94
C ILE A 328 -10.39 32.85 -54.16
N ALA A 329 -9.74 33.87 -53.61
CA ALA A 329 -10.40 35.13 -53.30
C ALA A 329 -10.46 35.98 -54.59
N PRO A 330 -11.51 36.80 -54.74
CA PRO A 330 -11.30 38.12 -55.30
C PRO A 330 -11.75 39.21 -54.33
N SER A 331 -10.90 40.22 -54.25
CA SER A 331 -11.12 41.52 -53.63
C SER A 331 -12.09 42.37 -54.47
N GLU A 332 -12.80 43.26 -53.76
CA GLU A 332 -13.39 44.53 -54.22
C GLU A 332 -14.54 44.51 -55.25
N ARG A 333 -15.76 44.83 -54.77
CA ARG A 333 -16.31 46.20 -54.81
C ARG A 333 -17.42 46.40 -53.78
#